data_AF-A0A354NTJ3-F1
#
_entry.id   AF-A0A354NTJ3-F1
#
_cell.length_a   1.000
_cell.length_b   1.000
_cell.length_c   1.000
_cell.angle_alpha   90.00
_cell.angle_beta   90.00
_cell.angle_gamma   90.00
#
_symmetry.space_group_name_H-M   'P 1'
#
loop_
_entity.id
_entity.type
_entity.pdbx_description
1 polymer ?
#
loop_
_entity_poly.entity_id
_entity_poly.type
_entity_poly.pdbx_seq_one_letter_code
_entity_poly.pdbx_strand_id
1 'polypeptide(L)'
;MGIALFASLLVAVVLLEVNDSFLNPQFYSDTLRDADIYNFALNDLPRSALDEARLIAPQDIDPSLDENPLVSSGLTTGDLVAALNRALPPEWVQSVVEQVLDEPGDYITGER
;
A
#
# COMPACT_ATOMS: atom_id res chain seq x y z
N MET A 1 -42.41 18.20 4.50
CA MET A 1 -41.43 19.18 3.98
C MET A 1 -40.10 19.17 4.73
N GLY A 2 -40.08 19.19 6.07
CA GLY A 2 -38.81 19.22 6.83
C GLY A 2 -37.86 18.06 6.60
N ILE A 3 -38.37 16.83 6.44
CA ILE A 3 -37.54 15.63 6.21
C ILE A 3 -36.84 15.69 4.84
N ALA A 4 -37.51 16.17 3.79
CA ALA A 4 -36.92 16.29 2.47
C ALA A 4 -35.80 17.34 2.44
N LEU A 5 -35.97 18.44 3.17
CA LEU A 5 -34.98 19.51 3.29
C LEU A 5 -33.76 19.05 4.11
N PHE A 6 -33.99 18.29 5.18
CA PHE A 6 -32.93 17.67 5.96
C PHE A 6 -32.14 16.64 5.15
N ALA A 7 -32.83 15.80 4.36
CA ALA A 7 -32.18 14.85 3.47
C ALA A 7 -31.35 15.55 2.39
N SER A 8 -31.85 16.63 1.79
CA SER A 8 -31.07 17.42 0.82
C SER A 8 -29.86 18.09 1.45
N LEU A 9 -29.98 18.54 2.70
CA LEU A 9 -28.87 19.17 3.43
C LEU A 9 -27.79 18.14 3.77
N LEU A 10 -28.18 16.93 4.18
CA LEU A 10 -27.24 15.82 4.37
C LEU A 10 -26.50 15.46 3.08
N VAL A 11 -27.20 15.36 1.96
CA VAL A 11 -26.57 15.10 0.65
C VAL A 11 -25.61 16.23 0.26
N ALA A 12 -26.01 17.49 0.47
CA ALA A 12 -25.16 18.65 0.18
C ALA A 12 -23.91 18.69 1.07
N VAL A 13 -24.05 18.40 2.37
CA VAL A 13 -22.92 18.31 3.31
C VAL A 13 -21.97 17.20 2.90
N VAL A 14 -22.48 16.01 2.59
CA VAL A 14 -21.65 14.89 2.11
C VAL A 14 -20.92 15.26 0.82
N LEU A 15 -21.58 15.91 -0.14
CA LEU A 15 -20.94 16.33 -1.39
C LEU A 15 -19.86 17.41 -1.19
N LEU A 16 -20.04 18.32 -0.23
CA LEU A 16 -19.05 19.35 0.10
C LEU A 16 -17.86 18.78 0.88
N GLU A 17 -18.11 17.95 1.89
CA GLU A 17 -17.07 17.33 2.72
C GLU A 17 -16.21 16.33 1.91
N VAL A 18 -16.84 15.63 0.96
CA VAL A 18 -16.13 14.70 0.07
C VAL A 18 -15.15 15.45 -0.81
N ASN A 19 -15.49 16.63 -1.29
CA ASN A 19 -14.61 17.44 -2.15
C ASN A 19 -13.36 17.93 -1.42
N ASP A 20 -13.50 18.39 -0.17
CA ASP A 20 -12.39 19.00 0.56
C ASP A 20 -11.53 17.99 1.34
N SER A 21 -12.09 16.83 1.73
CA SER A 21 -11.39 15.83 2.54
C SER A 21 -11.09 14.53 1.78
N PHE A 22 -12.08 13.93 1.11
CA PHE A 22 -11.93 12.63 0.43
C PHE A 22 -11.33 12.73 -0.98
N LEU A 23 -11.49 13.85 -1.67
CA LEU A 23 -10.94 14.05 -3.01
C LEU A 23 -9.60 14.78 -3.00
N ASN A 24 -9.04 15.05 -1.80
CA ASN A 24 -7.75 15.70 -1.66
C ASN A 24 -6.62 14.66 -1.70
N PRO A 25 -5.74 14.66 -2.74
CA PRO A 25 -4.54 13.83 -2.81
C PRO A 25 -3.71 13.79 -1.53
N GLN A 26 -3.55 14.96 -0.91
CA GLN A 26 -2.72 15.14 0.27
C GLN A 26 -3.23 14.34 1.47
N PHE A 27 -4.55 14.19 1.59
CA PHE A 27 -5.18 13.44 2.69
C PHE A 27 -4.75 11.97 2.67
N TYR A 28 -4.64 11.35 1.49
CA TYR A 28 -4.21 9.96 1.35
C TYR A 28 -2.72 9.79 1.65
N SER A 29 -1.88 10.66 1.10
CA SER A 29 -0.44 10.64 1.35
C SER A 29 -0.10 10.84 2.83
N ASP A 30 -0.76 11.79 3.49
CA ASP A 30 -0.60 12.03 4.93
C ASP A 30 -1.08 10.83 5.75
N THR A 31 -2.21 10.23 5.39
CA THR A 31 -2.73 9.03 6.08
C THR A 31 -1.78 7.86 5.95
N LEU A 32 -1.22 7.60 4.77
CA LEU A 32 -0.26 6.50 4.55
C LEU A 32 1.02 6.71 5.34
N ARG A 33 1.50 7.95 5.44
CA ARG A 33 2.67 8.30 6.23
C ARG A 33 2.42 8.16 7.72
N ASP A 34 1.32 8.72 8.21
CA ASP A 34 0.99 8.75 9.64
C ASP A 34 0.65 7.36 10.18
N ALA A 35 0.08 6.48 9.34
CA ALA A 35 -0.17 5.08 9.68
C ALA A 35 1.06 4.16 9.47
N ASP A 36 2.22 4.73 9.14
CA ASP A 36 3.49 4.02 8.94
C ASP A 36 3.44 2.90 7.89
N ILE A 37 2.59 3.07 6.88
CA ILE A 37 2.30 2.03 5.87
C ILE A 37 3.54 1.68 5.06
N TYR A 38 4.42 2.64 4.78
CA TYR A 38 5.64 2.39 4.02
C TYR A 38 6.61 1.48 4.78
N ASN A 39 6.78 1.67 6.08
CA ASN A 39 7.62 0.79 6.89
C ASN A 39 7.00 -0.59 7.01
N PHE A 40 5.70 -0.68 7.28
CA PHE A 40 5.00 -1.97 7.29
C PHE A 40 5.14 -2.72 5.96
N ALA A 41 4.93 -2.05 4.83
CA ALA A 41 4.96 -2.64 3.50
C ALA A 41 6.35 -3.13 3.08
N LEU A 42 7.42 -2.45 3.52
CA LEU A 42 8.79 -2.78 3.13
C LEU A 42 9.51 -3.66 4.16
N ASN A 43 9.04 -3.70 5.40
CA ASN A 43 9.70 -4.45 6.47
C ASN A 43 8.84 -5.62 6.96
N ASP A 44 7.64 -5.34 7.45
CA ASP A 44 6.85 -6.33 8.18
C ASP A 44 6.14 -7.31 7.24
N LEU A 45 5.57 -6.80 6.13
CA LEU A 45 4.97 -7.65 5.11
C LEU A 45 6.00 -8.61 4.47
N PRO A 46 7.17 -8.15 3.99
CA PRO A 46 8.14 -9.04 3.39
C PRO A 46 8.72 -10.02 4.41
N ARG A 47 8.93 -9.60 5.67
CA ARG A 47 9.33 -10.53 6.73
C ARG A 47 8.33 -11.66 6.91
N SER A 48 7.06 -11.31 7.11
CA SER A 48 5.99 -12.30 7.28
C SER A 48 5.89 -13.23 6.08
N ALA A 49 5.91 -12.68 4.86
CA ALA A 49 5.81 -13.45 3.63
C ALA A 49 7.01 -14.39 3.44
N LEU A 50 8.22 -13.94 3.75
CA LEU A 50 9.44 -14.75 3.65
C LEU A 50 9.50 -15.84 4.71
N ASP A 51 9.10 -15.54 5.94
CA ASP A 51 9.06 -16.52 7.03
C ASP A 51 8.05 -17.63 6.72
N GLU A 52 6.89 -17.28 6.16
CA GLU A 52 5.92 -18.25 5.67
C GLU A 52 6.42 -19.02 4.44
N ALA A 53 7.05 -18.33 3.47
CA ALA A 53 7.59 -18.96 2.28
C ALA A 53 8.69 -19.99 2.57
N ARG A 54 9.45 -19.82 3.67
CA ARG A 54 10.43 -20.82 4.14
C ARG A 54 9.81 -22.11 4.65
N LEU A 55 8.54 -22.09 5.06
CA LEU A 55 7.80 -23.25 5.56
C LEU A 55 7.12 -24.03 4.42
N ILE A 56 7.04 -23.45 3.23
CA ILE A 56 6.48 -24.11 2.05
C ILE A 56 7.34 -25.32 1.69
N ALA A 57 6.69 -26.45 1.45
CA ALA A 57 7.38 -27.66 1.06
C ALA A 57 8.03 -27.48 -0.33
N PRO A 58 9.26 -27.97 -0.55
CA PRO A 58 9.99 -27.75 -1.80
C PRO A 58 9.18 -28.14 -3.05
N GLN A 59 8.48 -29.28 -2.97
CA GLN A 59 7.64 -29.82 -4.04
C GLN A 59 6.41 -28.96 -4.39
N ASP A 60 5.96 -28.09 -3.47
CA ASP A 60 4.85 -27.16 -3.70
C ASP A 60 5.32 -25.90 -4.46
N ILE A 61 6.63 -25.62 -4.43
CA ILE A 61 7.27 -24.55 -5.22
C ILE A 61 7.60 -25.07 -6.62
N ASP A 62 8.32 -26.19 -6.68
CA ASP A 62 8.66 -26.90 -7.91
C ASP A 62 8.87 -28.38 -7.58
N PRO A 63 8.20 -29.32 -8.27
CA PRO A 63 8.32 -30.77 -8.02
C PRO A 63 9.74 -31.35 -8.12
N SER A 64 10.66 -30.65 -8.78
CA SER A 64 12.06 -31.06 -8.94
C SER A 64 12.98 -30.63 -7.79
N LEU A 65 12.48 -29.86 -6.83
CA LEU A 65 13.26 -29.37 -5.70
C LEU A 65 13.26 -30.37 -4.54
N ASP A 66 14.47 -30.71 -4.07
CA ASP A 66 14.67 -31.50 -2.86
C ASP A 66 14.59 -30.63 -1.59
N GLU A 67 14.93 -29.34 -1.69
CA GLU A 67 14.97 -28.38 -0.59
C GLU A 67 14.43 -27.02 -1.00
N ASN A 68 13.91 -26.26 -0.03
CA ASN A 68 13.38 -24.93 -0.26
C ASN A 68 14.55 -23.97 -0.55
N PRO A 69 14.58 -23.28 -1.72
CA PRO A 69 15.67 -22.39 -2.09
C PRO A 69 15.95 -21.27 -1.08
N LEU A 70 14.90 -20.80 -0.39
CA LEU A 70 15.04 -19.77 0.63
C LEU A 70 15.78 -20.29 1.87
N VAL A 71 15.66 -21.59 2.16
CA VAL A 71 16.35 -22.27 3.26
C VAL A 71 17.77 -22.63 2.85
N SER A 72 17.95 -23.24 1.68
CA SER A 72 19.26 -23.71 1.20
C SER A 72 20.21 -22.58 0.79
N SER A 73 19.68 -21.38 0.49
CA SER A 73 20.51 -20.19 0.23
C SER A 73 21.36 -19.75 1.43
N GLY A 74 20.99 -20.14 2.66
CA GLY A 74 21.64 -19.69 3.89
C GLY A 74 21.41 -18.22 4.24
N LEU A 75 20.67 -17.46 3.42
CA LEU A 75 20.30 -16.09 3.72
C LEU A 75 19.23 -16.07 4.80
N THR A 76 19.32 -15.13 5.73
CA THR A 76 18.26 -14.91 6.72
C THR A 76 17.14 -14.05 6.13
N THR A 77 15.95 -14.06 6.75
CA THR A 77 14.87 -13.15 6.38
C THR A 77 15.31 -11.69 6.50
N GLY A 78 16.13 -11.37 7.50
CA GLY A 78 16.72 -10.04 7.67
C GLY A 78 17.61 -9.62 6.49
N ASP A 79 18.42 -10.54 5.96
CA ASP A 79 19.31 -10.24 4.82
C ASP A 79 18.52 -9.90 3.55
N LEU A 80 17.45 -10.66 3.29
CA LEU A 80 16.57 -10.44 2.14
C LEU A 80 15.80 -9.12 2.26
N VAL A 81 15.29 -8.81 3.46
CA VAL A 81 14.59 -7.54 3.72
C VAL A 81 15.55 -6.36 3.63
N ALA A 82 16.79 -6.50 4.13
CA ALA A 82 17.81 -5.48 4.00
C ALA A 82 18.24 -5.26 2.54
N ALA A 83 18.28 -6.32 1.74
CA ALA A 83 18.52 -6.22 0.30
C ALA A 83 17.35 -5.52 -0.41
N LEU A 84 16.10 -5.85 -0.04
CA LEU A 84 14.90 -5.21 -0.55
C LEU A 84 14.91 -3.71 -0.26
N ASN A 85 15.13 -3.30 0.99
CA ASN A 85 15.17 -1.89 1.38
C ASN A 85 16.33 -1.11 0.75
N ARG A 86 17.41 -1.80 0.35
CA ARG A 86 18.50 -1.19 -0.41
C ARG A 86 18.13 -1.00 -1.89
N ALA A 87 17.36 -1.92 -2.46
CA ALA A 87 16.89 -1.82 -3.83
C ALA A 87 15.71 -0.84 -3.98
N LEU A 88 14.82 -0.81 -2.98
CA LEU A 88 13.62 0.01 -2.92
C LEU A 88 13.62 0.81 -1.59
N PRO A 89 14.34 1.93 -1.53
CA PRO A 89 14.36 2.77 -0.34
C PRO A 89 12.95 3.30 0.00
N PRO A 90 12.57 3.38 1.29
CA PRO A 90 11.23 3.85 1.70
C PRO A 90 10.87 5.23 1.13
N GLU A 91 11.81 6.16 1.10
CA GLU A 91 11.60 7.50 0.55
C GLU A 91 11.31 7.49 -0.96
N TRP A 92 11.93 6.54 -1.69
CA TRP A 92 11.66 6.37 -3.12
C TRP A 92 10.24 5.84 -3.32
N VAL A 93 9.84 4.81 -2.58
CA VAL A 93 8.49 4.25 -2.65
C VAL A 93 7.44 5.29 -2.28
N GLN A 94 7.69 6.07 -1.23
CA GLN A 94 6.83 7.17 -0.82
C GLN A 94 6.67 8.18 -1.97
N SER A 95 7.77 8.65 -2.57
CA SER A 95 7.70 9.62 -3.67
C SER A 95 6.93 9.11 -4.89
N VAL A 96 7.02 7.81 -5.21
CA VAL A 96 6.26 7.21 -6.32
C VAL A 96 4.77 7.17 -6.01
N VAL A 97 4.41 6.79 -4.79
CA VAL A 97 3.01 6.73 -4.36
C VAL A 97 2.42 8.13 -4.32
N GLU A 98 3.13 9.11 -3.75
CA GLU A 98 2.68 10.51 -3.70
C GLU A 98 2.50 11.08 -5.11
N GLN A 99 3.41 10.83 -6.05
CA GLN A 99 3.24 11.27 -7.45
C GLN A 99 1.97 10.69 -8.11
N VAL A 100 1.66 9.42 -7.87
CA VAL A 100 0.44 8.78 -8.41
C VAL A 100 -0.81 9.34 -7.74
N LEU A 101 -0.74 9.59 -6.43
CA LEU A 101 -1.86 10.12 -5.65
C LEU A 101 -2.12 11.61 -5.92
N ASP A 102 -1.13 12.37 -6.37
CA ASP A 102 -1.26 13.77 -6.81
C ASP A 102 -1.89 13.88 -8.22
N GLU A 103 -1.96 12.78 -8.98
CA GLU A 103 -2.48 12.74 -10.35
C GLU A 103 -4.01 12.59 -10.56
N PRO A 104 -4.91 12.38 -9.56
CA PRO A 104 -6.32 12.08 -9.81
C PRO A 104 -7.19 13.30 -10.13
N GLY A 105 -6.60 14.38 -10.65
CA GLY A 105 -7.37 15.48 -11.25
C GLY A 105 -8.18 14.98 -12.44
N ASP A 106 -7.51 14.59 -13.52
CA ASP A 106 -8.16 14.48 -14.84
C ASP A 106 -9.25 13.40 -14.95
N TYR A 107 -9.20 12.32 -14.15
CA TYR A 107 -10.18 11.22 -14.25
C TYR A 107 -11.43 11.45 -13.39
N ILE A 108 -11.34 12.28 -12.33
CA ILE A 108 -12.46 12.56 -11.42
C ILE A 108 -13.14 13.88 -11.81
N THR A 109 -12.40 14.89 -12.30
CA THR A 109 -12.98 16.17 -12.71
C THR A 109 -13.61 16.15 -14.10
N GLY A 110 -13.29 15.15 -14.93
CA GLY A 110 -14.02 14.88 -16.17
C GLY A 110 -13.81 15.91 -17.29
N GLU A 111 -12.70 16.66 -17.29
CA GLU A 111 -12.35 17.53 -18.41
C GLU A 111 -12.00 16.73 -19.67
N ARG A 112 -12.94 16.76 -20.63
CA ARG A 112 -12.65 16.81 -22.06
C ARG A 112 -13.08 18.14 -22.63
#